data_AF-A0AA36MKU2-F1
#
_entry.id   AF-A0AA36MKU2-F1
#
_cell.length_a   1.000
_cell.length_b   1.000
_cell.length_c   1.000
_cell.angle_alpha   90.00
_cell.angle_beta   90.00
_cell.angle_gamma   90.00
#
_symmetry.space_group_name_H-M   'P 1'
#
loop_
_entity.id
_entity.type
_entity.pdbx_description
1 polymer ?
#
loop_
_entity_poly.entity_id
_entity_poly.type
_entity_poly.pdbx_seq_one_letter_code
_entity_poly.pdbx_strand_id
1 'polypeptide(L)'
;MQLSDPLEKYGMSSSDFNKVLAEYEDDPAVHEAVSALMGAPPDGAATVTEAAANLTPVKLLDIHKYMLTEYENLAKQSDKGSRDAAIVSFAAQAIVSGKAEAKYKVSSEDIESAVLAHQGALTSNAEFSEVNMKLQKAIAKLMGL
;
A
#
# COMPACT_ATOMS: atom_id res chain seq x y z
N MET A 1 -18.04 -6.19 9.82
CA MET A 1 -17.33 -5.92 11.09
C MET A 1 -16.52 -4.67 10.87
N GLN A 2 -16.73 -3.62 11.68
CA GLN A 2 -15.88 -2.44 11.64
C GLN A 2 -14.57 -2.85 12.33
N LEU A 3 -13.49 -2.96 11.57
CA LEU A 3 -12.16 -3.16 12.13
C LEU A 3 -11.83 -1.87 12.88
N SER A 4 -11.97 -1.87 14.21
CA SER A 4 -11.57 -0.75 15.04
C SER A 4 -10.06 -0.60 14.95
N ASP A 5 -9.58 0.59 14.63
CA ASP A 5 -8.16 0.90 14.68
C ASP A 5 -7.64 0.60 16.10
N PRO A 6 -6.67 -0.31 16.27
CA PRO A 6 -6.08 -0.61 17.56
C PRO A 6 -5.56 0.64 18.26
N LEU A 7 -5.02 1.61 17.50
CA LEU A 7 -4.48 2.84 18.05
C LEU A 7 -5.59 3.72 18.64
N GLU A 8 -6.74 3.82 17.97
CA GLU A 8 -7.92 4.53 18.49
C GLU A 8 -8.45 3.88 19.78
N LYS A 9 -8.45 2.54 19.86
CA LYS A 9 -8.85 1.82 21.08
C LYS A 9 -7.99 2.19 22.29
N TYR A 10 -6.71 2.50 22.06
CA TYR A 10 -5.77 2.90 23.10
C TYR A 10 -5.57 4.42 23.20
N GLY A 11 -6.38 5.22 22.49
CA GLY A 11 -6.29 6.68 22.50
C GLY A 11 -4.94 7.21 22.00
N MET A 12 -4.29 6.47 21.11
CA MET A 12 -2.95 6.77 20.61
C MET A 12 -3.01 7.22 19.16
N SER A 13 -2.23 8.23 18.80
CA SER A 13 -2.06 8.62 17.40
C SER A 13 -0.98 7.76 16.72
N SER A 14 -1.04 7.61 15.40
CA SER A 14 0.03 6.94 14.65
C SER A 14 1.39 7.62 14.82
N SER A 15 1.41 8.94 15.03
CA SER A 15 2.67 9.67 15.27
C SER A 15 3.27 9.33 16.63
N ASP A 16 2.45 9.20 17.67
CA ASP A 16 2.93 8.83 19.00
C ASP A 16 3.36 7.38 19.05
N PHE A 17 2.61 6.49 18.38
CA PHE A 17 3.01 5.10 18.20
C PHE A 17 4.38 4.98 17.54
N ASN A 18 4.63 5.71 16.45
CA ASN A 18 5.92 5.69 15.75
C ASN A 18 7.08 6.23 16.59
N LYS A 19 6.84 7.21 17.47
CA LYS A 19 7.87 7.70 18.41
C LYS A 19 8.26 6.62 19.41
N VAL A 20 7.26 5.94 19.99
CA VAL A 20 7.51 4.83 20.91
C VAL A 20 8.22 3.71 20.16
N LEU A 21 7.80 3.38 18.94
CA LEU A 21 8.46 2.34 18.15
C LEU A 21 9.95 2.64 17.91
N ALA A 22 10.30 3.90 17.65
CA ALA A 22 11.69 4.33 17.46
C ALA A 22 12.56 4.18 18.72
N GLU A 23 11.98 4.21 19.92
CA GLU A 23 12.70 3.97 21.18
C GLU A 23 13.12 2.50 21.36
N TYR A 24 12.47 1.57 20.64
CA TYR A 24 12.72 0.12 20.73
C TYR A 24 13.16 -0.49 19.39
N GLU A 25 13.71 0.31 18.46
CA GLU A 25 14.21 -0.18 17.16
C GLU A 25 15.30 -1.27 17.30
N ASP A 26 16.10 -1.21 18.37
CA ASP A 26 17.16 -2.18 18.66
C ASP A 26 16.65 -3.45 19.35
N ASP A 27 15.37 -3.52 19.75
CA ASP A 27 14.79 -4.69 20.41
C ASP A 27 14.40 -5.76 19.36
N PRO A 28 15.03 -6.95 19.37
CA PRO A 28 14.75 -8.00 18.40
C PRO A 28 13.28 -8.46 18.40
N ALA A 29 12.62 -8.47 19.56
CA ALA A 29 11.23 -8.90 19.68
C ALA A 29 10.27 -7.83 19.10
N VAL A 30 10.60 -6.55 19.24
CA VAL A 30 9.85 -5.46 18.61
C VAL A 30 10.04 -5.50 17.10
N HIS A 31 11.26 -5.70 16.62
CA HIS A 31 11.54 -5.86 15.20
C HIS A 31 10.78 -7.04 14.57
N GLU A 32 10.74 -8.19 15.25
CA GLU A 32 9.98 -9.37 14.81
C GLU A 32 8.47 -9.09 14.76
N ALA A 33 7.91 -8.45 15.79
CA ALA A 33 6.50 -8.09 15.83
C ALA A 33 6.11 -7.08 14.74
N VAL A 34 6.95 -6.08 14.48
CA VAL A 34 6.76 -5.10 13.40
C VAL A 34 6.84 -5.78 12.04
N SER A 35 7.81 -6.67 11.86
CA SER A 35 7.94 -7.45 10.62
C SER A 35 6.69 -8.29 10.39
N ALA A 36 6.19 -9.00 11.40
CA ALA A 36 4.97 -9.79 11.33
C ALA A 36 3.72 -8.93 11.04
N LEU A 37 3.62 -7.76 11.67
CA LEU A 37 2.54 -6.79 11.42
C LEU A 37 2.56 -6.28 9.96
N MET A 38 3.76 -6.04 9.42
CA MET A 38 3.98 -5.58 8.05
C MET A 38 3.88 -6.72 7.01
N GLY A 39 3.42 -7.91 7.41
CA GLY A 39 3.17 -9.03 6.51
C GLY A 39 4.36 -9.96 6.28
N ALA A 40 5.44 -9.85 7.07
CA ALA A 40 6.47 -10.89 7.07
C ALA A 40 5.88 -12.18 7.71
N PRO A 41 5.91 -13.32 7.03
CA PRO A 41 5.34 -14.54 7.57
C PRO A 41 6.13 -15.04 8.78
N PRO A 42 5.47 -15.73 9.73
CA PRO A 42 6.03 -16.12 11.02
C PRO A 42 7.23 -17.09 10.95
N ASP A 43 7.50 -17.68 9.79
CA ASP A 43 8.66 -18.58 9.57
C ASP A 43 9.71 -17.98 8.61
N GLY A 44 9.65 -16.68 8.31
CA GLY A 44 10.60 -16.00 7.41
C GLY A 44 10.54 -16.43 5.94
N ALA A 45 9.73 -17.44 5.61
CA ALA A 45 9.44 -17.86 4.24
C ALA A 45 8.11 -17.25 3.80
N ALA A 46 8.16 -16.06 3.20
CA ALA A 46 7.13 -15.71 2.24
C ALA A 46 7.16 -16.83 1.21
N THR A 47 6.05 -17.57 1.08
CA THR A 47 5.81 -18.37 -0.10
C THR A 47 5.66 -17.36 -1.23
N VAL A 48 6.81 -16.88 -1.72
CA VAL A 48 6.89 -16.03 -2.89
C VAL A 48 6.31 -16.88 -3.99
N THR A 49 5.07 -16.58 -4.36
CA THR A 49 4.43 -17.25 -5.48
C THR A 49 5.32 -17.03 -6.71
N GLU A 50 5.29 -17.96 -7.67
CA GLU A 50 6.06 -17.77 -8.91
C GLU A 50 5.68 -16.45 -9.61
N ALA A 51 4.44 -15.98 -9.40
CA ALA A 51 3.97 -14.68 -9.82
C ALA A 51 4.72 -13.53 -9.10
N ALA A 52 4.81 -13.54 -7.77
CA ALA A 52 5.55 -12.56 -6.98
C ALA A 52 7.06 -12.56 -7.29
N ALA A 53 7.66 -13.73 -7.49
CA ALA A 53 9.09 -13.87 -7.82
C ALA A 53 9.45 -13.20 -9.15
N ASN A 54 8.48 -13.08 -10.06
CA ASN A 54 8.65 -12.47 -11.37
C ASN A 54 8.39 -10.96 -11.40
N LEU A 55 8.02 -10.33 -10.27
CA LEU A 55 7.74 -8.89 -10.15
C LEU A 55 9.02 -8.09 -9.89
N THR A 56 9.75 -7.79 -10.96
CA THR A 56 10.93 -6.91 -10.89
C THR A 56 10.55 -5.44 -10.58
N PRO A 57 11.49 -4.60 -10.13
CA PRO A 57 11.24 -3.17 -9.92
C PRO A 57 10.64 -2.45 -11.13
N VAL A 58 11.05 -2.84 -12.35
CA VAL A 58 10.51 -2.29 -13.61
C VAL A 58 9.04 -2.66 -13.77
N LYS A 59 8.68 -3.93 -13.53
CA LYS A 59 7.27 -4.37 -13.61
C LYS A 59 6.43 -3.73 -12.51
N LEU A 60 6.97 -3.57 -11.31
CA LEU A 60 6.29 -2.88 -10.22
C LEU A 60 6.00 -1.43 -10.58
N LEU A 61 6.95 -0.73 -11.20
CA LEU A 61 6.74 0.61 -11.73
C LEU A 61 5.64 0.63 -12.80
N ASP A 62 5.62 -0.32 -13.73
CA ASP A 62 4.58 -0.41 -14.76
C ASP A 62 3.18 -0.65 -14.15
N ILE A 63 3.10 -1.51 -13.12
CA ILE A 63 1.86 -1.74 -12.36
C ILE A 63 1.42 -0.44 -11.68
N HIS A 64 2.33 0.29 -11.02
CA HIS A 64 1.99 1.54 -10.35
C HIS A 64 1.56 2.64 -11.33
N LYS A 65 2.18 2.74 -12.50
CA LYS A 65 1.74 3.64 -13.60
C LYS A 65 0.34 3.28 -14.08
N TYR A 66 0.05 1.99 -14.22
CA TYR A 66 -1.29 1.54 -14.58
C TYR A 66 -2.32 1.89 -13.50
N MET A 67 -2.02 1.60 -12.23
CA MET A 67 -2.87 1.99 -11.10
C MET A 67 -3.12 3.49 -11.08
N LEU A 68 -2.09 4.32 -11.30
CA LEU A 68 -2.21 5.77 -11.37
C LEU A 68 -3.21 6.19 -12.45
N THR A 69 -3.09 5.62 -13.65
CA THR A 69 -4.01 5.89 -14.76
C THR A 69 -5.46 5.56 -14.38
N GLU A 70 -5.68 4.45 -13.68
CA GLU A 70 -7.01 4.05 -13.23
C GLU A 70 -7.56 4.99 -12.14
N TYR A 71 -6.74 5.39 -11.16
CA TYR A 71 -7.14 6.39 -10.16
C TYR A 71 -7.47 7.74 -10.80
N GLU A 72 -6.68 8.21 -11.77
CA GLU A 72 -6.97 9.43 -12.51
C GLU A 72 -8.28 9.34 -13.31
N ASN A 73 -8.58 8.16 -13.87
CA ASN A 73 -9.84 7.92 -14.57
C ASN A 73 -11.03 7.93 -13.61
N LEU A 74 -10.91 7.31 -12.43
CA LEU A 74 -11.92 7.38 -11.38
C LEU A 74 -12.13 8.83 -10.91
N ALA A 75 -11.05 9.59 -10.72
CA ALA A 75 -11.13 10.99 -10.30
C ALA A 75 -11.85 11.90 -11.30
N LYS A 76 -11.82 11.56 -12.60
CA LYS A 76 -12.58 12.27 -13.65
C LYS A 76 -14.07 11.94 -13.63
N GLN A 77 -14.42 10.74 -13.18
CA GLN A 77 -15.80 10.23 -13.13
C GLN A 77 -16.49 10.50 -11.78
N SER A 78 -15.73 10.90 -10.76
CA SER A 78 -16.27 11.17 -9.44
C SER A 78 -17.10 12.46 -9.44
N ASP A 79 -18.41 12.31 -9.25
CA ASP A 79 -19.28 13.43 -8.91
C ASP A 79 -18.90 13.94 -7.53
N LYS A 80 -18.61 15.25 -7.40
CA LYS A 80 -18.18 15.95 -6.16
C LYS A 80 -19.23 15.98 -5.02
N GLY A 81 -20.08 14.97 -4.92
CA GLY A 81 -21.11 14.87 -3.88
C GLY A 81 -20.51 14.58 -2.50
N SER A 82 -21.28 14.89 -1.45
CA SER A 82 -20.98 14.50 -0.07
C SER A 82 -20.99 12.97 0.02
N ARG A 83 -19.80 12.38 -0.10
CA ARG A 83 -19.57 10.96 0.13
C ARG A 83 -18.50 10.86 1.19
N ASP A 84 -18.66 9.87 2.06
CA ASP A 84 -17.66 9.54 3.07
C ASP A 84 -16.31 9.24 2.38
N ALA A 85 -15.28 10.00 2.72
CA ALA A 85 -13.96 9.91 2.11
C ALA A 85 -13.35 8.50 2.28
N ALA A 86 -13.58 7.84 3.41
CA ALA A 86 -13.09 6.50 3.67
C ALA A 86 -13.79 5.47 2.76
N ILE A 87 -15.11 5.60 2.57
CA ILE A 87 -15.85 4.74 1.64
C ILE A 87 -15.37 4.92 0.20
N VAL A 88 -15.16 6.18 -0.23
CA VAL A 88 -14.67 6.47 -1.58
C VAL A 88 -13.27 5.90 -1.79
N SER A 89 -12.37 6.07 -0.81
CA SER A 89 -11.01 5.53 -0.88
C SER A 89 -11.03 4.00 -0.97
N PHE A 90 -11.80 3.33 -0.11
CA PHE A 90 -11.87 1.87 -0.11
C PHE A 90 -12.45 1.31 -1.41
N ALA A 91 -13.51 1.91 -1.93
CA ALA A 91 -14.09 1.51 -3.21
C ALA A 91 -13.12 1.74 -4.37
N ALA A 92 -12.42 2.88 -4.39
CA ALA A 92 -11.43 3.17 -5.42
C ALA A 92 -10.27 2.16 -5.38
N GLN A 93 -9.75 1.85 -4.20
CA GLN A 93 -8.69 0.86 -4.02
C GLN A 93 -9.14 -0.53 -4.51
N ALA A 94 -10.33 -0.99 -4.11
CA ALA A 94 -10.86 -2.28 -4.55
C ALA A 94 -11.01 -2.37 -6.08
N ILE A 95 -11.49 -1.30 -6.72
CA ILE A 95 -11.63 -1.24 -8.19
C ILE A 95 -10.26 -1.27 -8.87
N VAL A 96 -9.31 -0.45 -8.42
CA VAL A 96 -7.99 -0.34 -9.05
C VAL A 96 -7.19 -1.62 -8.85
N SER A 97 -7.20 -2.19 -7.63
CA SER A 97 -6.55 -3.47 -7.33
C SER A 97 -7.12 -4.58 -8.21
N GLY A 98 -8.44 -4.77 -8.25
CA GLY A 98 -9.05 -5.83 -9.08
C GLY A 98 -8.72 -5.70 -10.57
N LYS A 99 -8.62 -4.47 -11.09
CA LYS A 99 -8.17 -4.24 -12.47
C LYS A 99 -6.70 -4.60 -12.68
N ALA A 100 -5.83 -4.21 -11.74
CA ALA A 100 -4.41 -4.54 -11.81
C ALA A 100 -4.19 -6.05 -11.74
N GLU A 101 -4.84 -6.75 -10.81
CA GLU A 101 -4.78 -8.20 -10.69
C GLU A 101 -5.22 -8.88 -12.00
N ALA A 102 -6.35 -8.46 -12.56
CA ALA A 102 -6.87 -9.02 -13.80
C ALA A 102 -5.92 -8.82 -14.99
N LYS A 103 -5.25 -7.66 -15.06
CA LYS A 103 -4.34 -7.28 -16.15
C LYS A 103 -2.99 -7.98 -16.05
N TYR A 104 -2.41 -8.01 -14.85
CA TYR A 104 -1.04 -8.48 -14.64
C TYR A 104 -0.98 -9.95 -14.18
N LYS A 105 -2.12 -10.59 -13.89
CA LYS A 105 -2.23 -11.99 -13.45
C LYS A 105 -1.43 -12.25 -12.17
N VAL A 106 -1.51 -11.30 -11.25
CA VAL A 106 -0.89 -11.34 -9.92
C VAL A 106 -1.95 -10.97 -8.89
N SER A 107 -1.81 -11.39 -7.63
CA SER A 107 -2.68 -10.91 -6.54
C SER A 107 -2.19 -9.58 -5.98
N SER A 108 -3.05 -8.85 -5.26
CA SER A 108 -2.63 -7.65 -4.53
C SER A 108 -1.56 -7.98 -3.47
N GLU A 109 -1.67 -9.13 -2.81
CA GLU A 109 -0.69 -9.61 -1.83
C GLU A 109 0.68 -9.88 -2.48
N ASP A 110 0.71 -10.40 -3.72
CA ASP A 110 1.95 -10.59 -4.48
C ASP A 110 2.62 -9.25 -4.81
N ILE A 111 1.82 -8.25 -5.20
CA ILE A 111 2.32 -6.89 -5.51
C ILE A 111 2.91 -6.26 -4.25
N GLU A 112 2.19 -6.28 -3.13
CA GLU A 112 2.64 -5.71 -1.85
C GLU A 112 3.93 -6.38 -1.37
N SER A 113 3.96 -7.72 -1.39
CA SER A 113 5.14 -8.50 -1.02
C SER A 113 6.35 -8.17 -1.90
N ALA A 114 6.15 -8.01 -3.21
CA ALA A 114 7.22 -7.67 -4.14
C ALA A 114 7.71 -6.21 -3.97
N VAL A 115 6.82 -5.27 -3.63
CA VAL A 115 7.22 -3.90 -3.28
C VAL A 115 8.12 -3.90 -2.05
N LEU A 116 7.75 -4.66 -1.01
CA LEU A 116 8.58 -4.81 0.20
C LEU A 116 9.93 -5.45 -0.12
N ALA A 117 9.95 -6.55 -0.88
CA ALA A 117 11.17 -7.25 -1.27
C ALA A 117 12.12 -6.37 -2.11
N HIS A 118 11.59 -5.39 -2.84
CA HIS A 118 12.36 -4.48 -3.69
C HIS A 118 12.46 -3.05 -3.15
N GLN A 119 12.10 -2.81 -1.89
CA GLN A 119 12.00 -1.46 -1.31
C GLN A 119 13.25 -0.62 -1.56
N GLY A 120 14.45 -1.15 -1.29
CA GLY A 120 15.71 -0.42 -1.51
C GLY A 120 15.91 0.05 -2.95
N ALA A 121 15.62 -0.81 -3.94
CA ALA A 121 15.72 -0.47 -5.35
C ALA A 121 14.66 0.56 -5.77
N LEU A 122 13.43 0.40 -5.28
CA LEU A 122 12.29 1.27 -5.59
C LEU A 122 12.45 2.67 -4.97
N THR A 123 12.93 2.77 -3.74
CA THR A 123 13.20 4.07 -3.07
C THR A 123 14.28 4.87 -3.79
N SER A 124 15.29 4.21 -4.37
CA SER A 124 16.32 4.88 -5.16
C SER A 124 15.87 5.27 -6.58
N ASN A 125 14.70 4.79 -7.03
CA ASN A 125 14.16 5.07 -8.34
C ASN A 125 13.30 6.36 -8.31
N ALA A 126 13.81 7.42 -8.95
CA ALA A 126 13.15 8.72 -9.01
C ALA A 126 11.77 8.66 -9.68
N GLU A 127 11.62 7.84 -10.72
CA GLU A 127 10.36 7.69 -11.44
C GLU A 127 9.32 6.96 -10.59
N PHE A 128 9.71 5.92 -9.86
CA PHE A 128 8.83 5.23 -8.92
C PHE A 128 8.35 6.17 -7.81
N SER A 129 9.26 6.98 -7.27
CA SER A 129 8.92 8.01 -6.27
C SER A 129 7.92 9.04 -6.83
N GLU A 130 8.12 9.49 -8.07
CA GLU A 130 7.20 10.43 -8.73
C GLU A 130 5.81 9.81 -8.95
N VAL A 131 5.74 8.56 -9.42
CA VAL A 131 4.48 7.84 -9.63
C VAL A 131 3.75 7.66 -8.30
N ASN A 132 4.44 7.28 -7.22
CA ASN A 132 3.83 7.16 -5.90
C ASN A 132 3.28 8.50 -5.38
N MET A 133 4.02 9.59 -5.56
CA MET A 133 3.50 10.92 -5.19
C MET A 133 2.24 11.27 -5.99
N LYS A 134 2.21 10.96 -7.29
CA LYS A 134 1.03 11.20 -8.14
C LYS A 134 -0.17 10.33 -7.73
N LEU A 135 0.08 9.07 -7.35
CA LEU A 135 -0.94 8.17 -6.82
C LEU A 135 -1.60 8.76 -5.57
N GLN A 136 -0.79 9.17 -4.59
CA GLN A 136 -1.30 9.78 -3.37
C GLN A 136 -2.14 11.03 -3.65
N LYS A 137 -1.72 11.87 -4.60
CA LYS A 137 -2.50 13.05 -5.03
C LYS A 137 -3.82 12.67 -5.71
N ALA A 138 -3.82 11.65 -6.56
CA ALA A 138 -5.04 11.19 -7.24
C ALA A 138 -6.07 10.62 -6.24
N ILE A 139 -5.58 9.87 -5.23
CA ILE A 139 -6.39 9.32 -4.15
C ILE A 139 -6.93 10.45 -3.24
N ALA A 140 -6.10 11.41 -2.84
CA ALA A 140 -6.55 12.59 -2.08
C ALA A 140 -7.65 13.37 -2.81
N LYS A 141 -7.47 13.60 -4.11
CA LYS A 141 -8.47 14.26 -4.96
C LYS A 141 -9.80 13.51 -5.03
N LEU A 142 -9.76 12.17 -5.04
CA LEU A 142 -10.96 11.32 -4.97
C LEU A 142 -11.70 11.48 -3.63
N MET A 143 -10.96 11.60 -2.54
CA MET A 143 -11.47 11.84 -1.20
C MET A 143 -11.96 13.28 -0.97
N GLY A 144 -11.68 14.20 -1.90
CA GLY A 144 -11.99 15.62 -1.75
C GLY A 144 -11.05 16.37 -0.80
N LEU A 145 -9.84 15.84 -0.60
CA LEU A 145 -8.76 16.40 0.22
C LEU A 145 -7.73 17.17 -0.62
#